data_AF-A0AAV5BQB1-F1
#
_entry.id   AF-A0AAV5BQB1-F1
#
_cell.length_a   1.000
_cell.length_b   1.000
_cell.length_c   1.000
_cell.angle_alpha   90.00
_cell.angle_beta   90.00
_cell.angle_gamma   90.00
#
_symmetry.space_group_name_H-M   'P 1'
#
loop_
_entity.id
_entity.type
_entity.pdbx_description
1 polymer ?
#
loop_
_entity_poly.entity_id
_entity_poly.type
_entity_poly.pdbx_seq_one_letter_code
_entity_poly.pdbx_strand_id
1 'polypeptide(L)'
;MELPTVDEAKRMAALLGLLHVTTSEEKASAAGTSEDKLDWLRSQLIGKNVEFDTPFGRRMLTYADQTASGRSLRYIEDYLVKDVLPFYANTHTEDSHRLQEVIGVAAPSVELRGRLSTQLQMEERWVIFVGPYEHHSNLLSWRQSLADVVEIGVDADGLIDIAALRRALSSPEYKNRPMLGSFSACSNVTGIMTDTREIARVLHQHGAYACFDFAAR
;
A
#
# COMPACT_ATOMS: atom_id res chain seq x y z
N MET A 1 -16.19 -38.74 -11.80
CA MET A 1 -16.26 -37.26 -11.84
C MET A 1 -17.65 -36.90 -11.36
N GLU A 2 -17.77 -36.62 -10.07
CA GLU A 2 -19.05 -36.22 -9.47
C GLU A 2 -19.30 -34.73 -9.76
N LEU A 3 -20.57 -34.37 -9.91
CA LEU A 3 -20.95 -32.96 -10.11
C LEU A 3 -20.93 -32.24 -8.75
N PRO A 4 -20.47 -30.98 -8.68
CA PRO A 4 -20.46 -30.22 -7.43
C PRO A 4 -21.88 -30.07 -6.88
N THR A 5 -22.00 -30.04 -5.56
CA THR A 5 -23.30 -29.87 -4.91
C THR A 5 -23.90 -28.49 -5.20
N VAL A 6 -25.23 -28.37 -5.08
CA VAL A 6 -25.96 -27.11 -5.36
C VAL A 6 -25.49 -25.93 -4.48
N ASP A 7 -24.96 -26.22 -3.29
CA ASP A 7 -24.37 -25.22 -2.38
C ASP A 7 -22.95 -24.83 -2.83
N GLU A 8 -22.10 -25.78 -3.22
CA GLU A 8 -20.79 -25.49 -3.81
C GLU A 8 -20.91 -24.68 -5.11
N ALA A 9 -21.84 -25.02 -5.99
CA ALA A 9 -22.11 -24.28 -7.22
C ALA A 9 -22.51 -22.82 -6.94
N LYS A 10 -23.35 -22.56 -5.92
CA LYS A 10 -23.71 -21.20 -5.49
C LYS A 10 -22.52 -20.44 -4.92
N ARG A 11 -21.66 -21.10 -4.14
CA ARG A 11 -20.43 -20.50 -3.59
C ARG A 11 -19.41 -20.15 -4.69
N MET A 12 -19.27 -21.01 -5.70
CA MET A 12 -18.49 -20.75 -6.92
C MET A 12 -19.01 -19.52 -7.68
N ALA A 13 -20.33 -19.45 -7.91
CA ALA A 13 -20.95 -18.31 -8.58
C ALA A 13 -20.74 -16.98 -7.82
N ALA A 14 -20.81 -17.00 -6.49
CA ALA A 14 -20.52 -15.83 -5.66
C ALA A 14 -19.04 -15.38 -5.79
N LEU A 15 -18.10 -16.32 -5.84
CA LEU A 15 -16.67 -16.04 -6.02
C LEU A 15 -16.39 -15.42 -7.41
N LEU A 16 -16.94 -16.00 -8.47
CA LEU A 16 -16.81 -15.51 -9.85
C LEU A 16 -17.44 -14.11 -10.04
N GLY A 17 -18.58 -13.86 -9.39
CA GLY A 17 -19.25 -12.56 -9.38
C GLY A 17 -18.44 -11.44 -8.70
N LEU A 18 -17.68 -11.77 -7.65
CA LEU A 18 -16.73 -10.85 -7.00
C LEU A 18 -15.51 -10.57 -7.90
N LEU A 19 -14.96 -11.61 -8.53
CA LEU A 19 -13.79 -11.55 -9.42
C LEU A 19 -14.06 -10.91 -10.80
N HIS A 20 -15.29 -10.44 -11.07
CA HIS A 20 -15.69 -9.80 -12.33
C HIS A 20 -15.60 -10.69 -13.59
N VAL A 21 -15.64 -12.02 -13.43
CA VAL A 21 -15.47 -12.99 -14.52
C VAL A 21 -16.79 -13.28 -15.29
N THR A 22 -17.93 -12.79 -14.82
CA THR A 22 -19.28 -13.07 -15.38
C THR A 22 -19.96 -11.85 -15.99
N THR A 23 -20.85 -12.10 -16.97
CA THR A 23 -21.58 -11.08 -17.72
C THR A 23 -22.67 -10.38 -16.88
N SER A 24 -23.18 -9.26 -17.38
CA SER A 24 -24.02 -8.33 -16.61
C SER A 24 -25.38 -8.88 -16.17
N GLU A 25 -25.91 -9.92 -16.82
CA GLU A 25 -27.26 -10.42 -16.55
C GLU A 25 -27.30 -11.42 -15.38
N GLU A 26 -26.27 -12.22 -15.17
CA GLU A 26 -26.20 -13.17 -14.04
C GLU A 26 -26.02 -12.47 -12.68
N LYS A 27 -25.36 -11.30 -12.67
CA LYS A 27 -25.07 -10.53 -11.45
C LYS A 27 -26.31 -10.12 -10.64
N ALA A 28 -27.49 -10.05 -11.27
CA ALA A 28 -28.72 -9.60 -10.62
C ALA A 28 -29.42 -10.68 -9.77
N SER A 29 -29.31 -11.97 -10.12
CA SER A 29 -30.13 -13.02 -9.53
C SER A 29 -29.50 -13.78 -8.34
N ALA A 30 -28.20 -13.61 -8.11
CA ALA A 30 -27.43 -14.39 -7.13
C ALA A 30 -26.85 -13.56 -5.97
N ALA A 31 -27.06 -12.24 -5.96
CA ALA A 31 -26.46 -11.32 -5.00
C ALA A 31 -27.21 -11.31 -3.66
N GLY A 32 -26.73 -12.08 -2.68
CA GLY A 32 -27.17 -11.95 -1.28
C GLY A 32 -26.96 -10.54 -0.71
N THR A 33 -27.57 -10.26 0.44
CA THR A 33 -27.51 -8.95 1.10
C THR A 33 -26.08 -8.58 1.52
N SER A 34 -25.88 -7.32 1.91
CA SER A 34 -24.60 -6.87 2.45
C SER A 34 -24.19 -7.65 3.70
N GLU A 35 -25.14 -8.04 4.56
CA GLU A 35 -24.83 -8.81 5.76
C GLU A 35 -24.51 -10.28 5.42
N ASP A 36 -25.22 -10.92 4.49
CA ASP A 36 -24.89 -12.27 4.01
C ASP A 36 -23.45 -12.35 3.47
N LYS A 37 -23.00 -11.29 2.77
CA LYS A 37 -21.64 -11.16 2.25
C LYS A 37 -20.62 -10.94 3.36
N LEU A 38 -20.96 -10.14 4.38
CA LEU A 38 -20.10 -9.94 5.55
C LEU A 38 -19.98 -11.21 6.38
N ASP A 39 -21.06 -11.95 6.64
CA ASP A 39 -21.02 -13.22 7.34
C ASP A 39 -20.32 -14.32 6.54
N TRP A 40 -20.48 -14.33 5.21
CA TRP A 40 -19.64 -15.18 4.36
C TRP A 40 -18.15 -14.84 4.54
N LEU A 41 -17.73 -13.58 4.42
CA LEU A 41 -16.33 -13.17 4.65
C LEU A 41 -15.84 -13.52 6.07
N ARG A 42 -16.67 -13.26 7.09
CA ARG A 42 -16.41 -13.63 8.50
C ARG A 42 -16.38 -15.16 8.71
N SER A 43 -16.86 -15.97 7.78
CA SER A 43 -16.71 -17.45 7.81
C SER A 43 -15.38 -17.92 7.21
N GLN A 44 -14.79 -17.13 6.30
CA GLN A 44 -13.54 -17.47 5.61
C GLN A 44 -12.29 -17.20 6.45
N LEU A 45 -12.37 -16.35 7.47
CA LEU A 45 -11.27 -16.01 8.39
C LEU A 45 -10.62 -17.25 9.02
N ILE A 46 -9.38 -17.53 8.64
CA ILE A 46 -8.58 -18.59 9.26
C ILE A 46 -8.24 -18.19 10.71
N GLY A 47 -8.28 -19.18 11.60
CA GLY A 47 -7.96 -19.02 13.02
C GLY A 47 -8.97 -18.18 13.83
N LYS A 48 -10.15 -17.84 13.28
CA LYS A 48 -11.14 -16.94 13.92
C LYS A 48 -11.47 -17.32 15.38
N ASN A 49 -11.72 -18.61 15.61
CA ASN A 49 -12.12 -19.15 16.90
C ASN A 49 -10.98 -19.97 17.56
N VAL A 50 -9.71 -19.63 17.28
CA VAL A 50 -8.57 -20.30 17.92
C VAL A 50 -8.51 -19.91 19.39
N GLU A 51 -8.31 -20.91 20.24
CA GLU A 51 -8.00 -20.74 21.65
C GLU A 51 -6.57 -21.20 21.92
N PHE A 52 -5.93 -20.60 22.91
CA PHE A 52 -4.60 -20.98 23.39
C PHE A 52 -4.52 -20.86 24.91
N ASP A 53 -3.59 -21.60 25.51
CA ASP A 53 -3.36 -21.54 26.94
C ASP A 53 -2.48 -20.35 27.31
N THR A 54 -2.89 -19.62 28.34
CA THR A 54 -2.17 -18.45 28.87
C THR A 54 -1.86 -18.67 30.36
N PRO A 55 -0.98 -17.86 30.99
CA PRO A 55 -0.80 -17.85 32.44
C PRO A 55 -2.09 -17.61 33.25
N PHE A 56 -3.16 -17.14 32.60
CA PHE A 56 -4.48 -16.89 33.18
C PHE A 56 -5.53 -17.94 32.75
N GLY A 57 -5.07 -19.11 32.28
CA GLY A 57 -5.89 -20.18 31.73
C GLY A 57 -6.14 -20.04 30.21
N ARG A 58 -6.97 -20.93 29.67
CA ARG A 58 -7.34 -20.94 28.25
C ARG A 58 -8.12 -19.68 27.84
N ARG A 59 -7.77 -19.09 26.70
CA ARG A 59 -8.37 -17.86 26.16
C ARG A 59 -8.54 -17.95 24.64
N MET A 60 -9.60 -17.34 24.13
CA MET A 60 -9.80 -17.12 22.69
C MET A 60 -8.87 -16.01 22.18
N LEU A 61 -8.29 -16.23 21.00
CA LEU A 61 -7.35 -15.31 20.36
C LEU A 61 -8.06 -14.12 19.71
N THR A 62 -8.26 -13.05 20.48
CA THR A 62 -8.64 -11.74 19.95
C THR A 62 -7.49 -11.15 19.15
N TYR A 63 -7.73 -10.82 17.87
CA TYR A 63 -6.72 -10.27 16.97
C TYR A 63 -7.07 -8.82 16.58
N ALA A 64 -6.26 -7.88 17.07
CA ALA A 64 -6.45 -6.44 16.94
C ALA A 64 -5.37 -5.76 16.08
N ASP A 65 -4.65 -6.54 15.27
CA ASP A 65 -3.44 -6.14 14.54
C ASP A 65 -3.65 -6.11 13.00
N GLN A 66 -4.92 -5.97 12.58
CA GLN A 66 -5.35 -6.02 11.17
C GLN A 66 -4.72 -4.92 10.30
N THR A 67 -4.28 -3.81 10.91
CA THR A 67 -3.58 -2.71 10.23
C THR A 67 -2.11 -3.05 9.91
N ALA A 68 -1.49 -3.98 10.63
CA ALA A 68 -0.15 -4.50 10.31
C ALA A 68 -0.22 -5.72 9.38
N SER A 69 -1.22 -6.60 9.56
CA SER A 69 -1.46 -7.71 8.64
C SER A 69 -2.91 -8.19 8.65
N GLY A 70 -3.48 -8.36 7.46
CA GLY A 70 -4.80 -8.99 7.30
C GLY A 70 -4.70 -10.50 7.51
N ARG A 71 -5.63 -11.08 8.29
CA ARG A 71 -5.71 -12.55 8.43
C ARG A 71 -6.09 -13.25 7.12
N SER A 72 -5.39 -14.34 6.80
CA SER A 72 -5.71 -15.27 5.71
C SER A 72 -7.20 -15.65 5.65
N LEU A 73 -7.73 -15.68 4.43
CA LEU A 73 -9.10 -16.09 4.12
C LEU A 73 -9.06 -17.41 3.35
N ARG A 74 -9.83 -18.41 3.81
CA ARG A 74 -9.80 -19.78 3.29
C ARG A 74 -9.91 -19.86 1.76
N TYR A 75 -10.80 -19.09 1.14
CA TYR A 75 -10.93 -19.11 -0.33
C TYR A 75 -9.67 -18.68 -1.08
N ILE A 76 -8.80 -17.84 -0.49
CA ILE A 76 -7.52 -17.42 -1.06
C ILE A 76 -6.52 -18.57 -0.97
N GLU A 77 -6.39 -19.19 0.20
CA GLU A 77 -5.49 -20.34 0.42
C GLU A 77 -5.92 -21.55 -0.43
N ASP A 78 -7.22 -21.82 -0.50
CA ASP A 78 -7.80 -22.86 -1.36
C ASP A 78 -7.47 -22.63 -2.84
N TYR A 79 -7.53 -21.38 -3.32
CA TYR A 79 -7.15 -21.01 -4.70
C TYR A 79 -5.64 -21.12 -4.94
N LEU A 80 -4.82 -20.66 -3.99
CA LEU A 80 -3.36 -20.82 -4.06
C LEU A 80 -2.98 -22.30 -4.19
N VAL A 81 -3.58 -23.17 -3.38
CA VAL A 81 -3.30 -24.62 -3.38
C VAL A 81 -3.81 -25.34 -4.64
N LYS A 82 -4.97 -24.95 -5.19
CA LYS A 82 -5.63 -25.67 -6.30
C LYS A 82 -5.27 -25.12 -7.69
N ASP A 83 -5.08 -23.81 -7.81
CA ASP A 83 -5.05 -23.10 -9.10
C ASP A 83 -3.70 -22.41 -9.37
N VAL A 84 -2.88 -22.14 -8.35
CA VAL A 84 -1.56 -21.48 -8.50
C VAL A 84 -0.41 -22.47 -8.32
N LEU A 85 -0.31 -23.13 -7.17
CA LEU A 85 0.83 -24.01 -6.84
C LEU A 85 1.04 -25.18 -7.82
N PRO A 86 0.02 -25.81 -8.44
CA PRO A 86 0.23 -26.87 -9.44
C PRO A 86 0.93 -26.41 -10.73
N PHE A 87 0.96 -25.10 -11.00
CA PHE A 87 1.60 -24.50 -12.17
C PHE A 87 2.80 -23.61 -11.80
N TYR A 88 3.17 -23.55 -10.51
CA TYR A 88 4.25 -22.72 -10.02
C TYR A 88 5.62 -23.28 -10.44
N ALA A 89 6.36 -22.52 -11.25
CA ALA A 89 7.69 -22.85 -11.76
C ALA A 89 8.68 -21.71 -11.46
N ASN A 90 9.97 -22.04 -11.33
CA ASN A 90 10.95 -21.12 -10.72
C ASN A 90 11.37 -19.96 -11.66
N THR A 91 11.24 -18.73 -11.18
CA THR A 91 11.27 -17.45 -11.95
C THR A 91 12.67 -16.86 -12.18
N HIS A 92 13.69 -17.71 -12.33
CA HIS A 92 15.13 -17.36 -12.36
C HIS A 92 15.54 -16.09 -13.16
N THR A 93 14.82 -15.72 -14.22
CA THR A 93 15.11 -14.55 -15.06
C THR A 93 14.50 -13.25 -14.53
N GLU A 94 13.27 -13.28 -14.02
CA GLU A 94 12.58 -12.05 -13.55
C GLU A 94 13.13 -11.60 -12.20
N ASP A 95 13.40 -12.55 -11.31
CA ASP A 95 14.17 -12.35 -10.08
C ASP A 95 15.51 -11.65 -10.38
N SER A 96 16.21 -12.10 -11.44
CA SER A 96 17.52 -11.54 -11.83
C SER A 96 17.46 -10.13 -12.42
N HIS A 97 16.31 -9.68 -12.95
CA HIS A 97 16.14 -8.33 -13.48
C HIS A 97 15.62 -7.35 -12.41
N ARG A 98 14.64 -7.77 -11.60
CA ARG A 98 14.22 -7.02 -10.41
C ARG A 98 15.38 -6.84 -9.44
N LEU A 99 16.23 -7.86 -9.30
CA LEU A 99 17.52 -7.76 -8.62
C LEU A 99 18.32 -6.58 -9.21
N GLN A 100 18.62 -6.55 -10.51
CA GLN A 100 19.42 -5.48 -11.16
C GLN A 100 18.84 -4.06 -11.02
N GLU A 101 17.52 -3.90 -11.10
CA GLU A 101 16.83 -2.61 -10.92
C GLU A 101 16.88 -2.13 -9.46
N VAL A 102 16.60 -3.01 -8.49
CA VAL A 102 16.54 -2.68 -7.06
C VAL A 102 17.93 -2.51 -6.43
N ILE A 103 18.90 -3.36 -6.79
CA ILE A 103 20.31 -3.16 -6.40
C ILE A 103 20.94 -1.98 -7.15
N GLY A 104 20.26 -1.46 -8.18
CA GLY A 104 20.67 -0.33 -9.00
C GLY A 104 22.10 -0.38 -9.51
N VAL A 105 22.60 -1.51 -10.03
CA VAL A 105 23.92 -1.90 -10.64
C VAL A 105 24.58 -1.21 -11.88
N ALA A 106 24.46 0.02 -12.42
CA ALA A 106 23.93 1.36 -12.10
C ALA A 106 24.53 2.14 -10.90
N ALA A 107 25.17 1.45 -9.95
CA ALA A 107 25.79 1.94 -8.71
C ALA A 107 24.99 2.92 -7.81
N PRO A 108 24.22 2.44 -6.82
CA PRO A 108 23.61 3.25 -5.77
C PRO A 108 24.44 3.17 -4.47
N SER A 109 25.77 3.03 -4.58
CA SER A 109 26.61 3.15 -3.39
C SER A 109 26.57 4.59 -2.90
N VAL A 110 26.72 4.83 -1.59
CA VAL A 110 26.70 6.19 -1.02
C VAL A 110 27.81 7.07 -1.63
N GLU A 111 28.91 6.46 -2.05
CA GLU A 111 30.01 7.12 -2.75
C GLU A 111 29.68 7.48 -4.20
N LEU A 112 28.94 6.63 -4.92
CA LEU A 112 28.42 7.00 -6.24
C LEU A 112 27.23 7.96 -6.17
N ARG A 113 26.42 7.93 -5.11
CA ARG A 113 25.49 9.04 -4.79
C ARG A 113 26.26 10.35 -4.65
N GLY A 114 27.38 10.36 -3.93
CA GLY A 114 28.27 11.52 -3.84
C GLY A 114 28.81 12.00 -5.18
N ARG A 115 29.27 11.08 -6.04
CA ARG A 115 29.85 11.40 -7.36
C ARG A 115 28.83 11.77 -8.45
N LEU A 116 27.61 11.26 -8.37
CA LEU A 116 26.50 11.61 -9.27
C LEU A 116 25.82 12.91 -8.83
N SER A 117 25.69 13.13 -7.52
CA SER A 117 25.17 14.39 -6.94
C SER A 117 25.99 15.63 -7.36
N THR A 118 27.30 15.48 -7.58
CA THR A 118 28.18 16.54 -8.11
C THR A 118 28.21 16.64 -9.65
N GLN A 119 27.51 15.77 -10.37
CA GLN A 119 27.40 15.79 -11.83
C GLN A 119 26.01 16.16 -12.35
N LEU A 120 24.95 15.85 -11.59
CA LEU A 120 23.57 16.27 -11.88
C LEU A 120 23.43 17.80 -11.90
N GLN A 121 22.73 18.33 -12.90
CA GLN A 121 22.20 19.70 -12.88
C GLN A 121 21.20 19.85 -11.73
N MET A 122 20.96 21.09 -11.27
CA MET A 122 19.93 21.32 -10.23
C MET A 122 18.53 20.97 -10.76
N GLU A 123 18.30 21.29 -12.03
CA GLU A 123 17.09 21.04 -12.82
C GLU A 123 16.79 19.55 -13.00
N GLU A 124 17.79 18.67 -12.94
CA GLU A 124 17.62 17.21 -13.00
C GLU A 124 17.31 16.61 -11.62
N ARG A 125 17.67 17.33 -10.54
CA ARG A 125 17.54 16.82 -9.17
C ARG A 125 16.14 17.06 -8.64
N TRP A 126 15.39 15.98 -8.43
CA TRP A 126 14.06 16.02 -7.83
C TRP A 126 14.07 16.61 -6.41
N VAL A 127 12.95 17.23 -6.04
CA VAL A 127 12.64 17.65 -4.66
C VAL A 127 11.41 16.88 -4.18
N ILE A 128 11.56 16.12 -3.10
CA ILE A 128 10.50 15.29 -2.53
C ILE A 128 9.99 15.90 -1.22
N PHE A 129 8.73 16.33 -1.21
CA PHE A 129 8.04 16.79 -0.01
C PHE A 129 7.39 15.59 0.68
N VAL A 130 7.66 15.40 1.96
CA VAL A 130 7.20 14.25 2.76
C VAL A 130 6.56 14.71 4.06
N GLY A 131 5.63 13.93 4.60
CA GLY A 131 4.91 14.26 5.84
C GLY A 131 5.73 14.03 7.12
N PRO A 132 5.18 14.44 8.28
CA PRO A 132 5.82 14.28 9.59
C PRO A 132 5.59 12.90 10.21
N TYR A 133 4.74 12.07 9.61
CA TYR A 133 4.34 10.74 10.10
C TYR A 133 4.46 9.64 9.01
N GLU A 134 5.36 9.83 8.05
CA GLU A 134 5.60 8.84 7.00
C GLU A 134 6.11 7.50 7.54
N HIS A 135 5.62 6.40 6.96
CA HIS A 135 6.21 5.10 7.23
C HIS A 135 7.67 5.04 6.74
N HIS A 136 8.53 4.32 7.47
CA HIS A 136 9.97 4.28 7.21
C HIS A 136 10.34 3.81 5.79
N SER A 137 9.51 2.96 5.16
CA SER A 137 9.72 2.55 3.75
C SER A 137 9.54 3.69 2.75
N ASN A 138 8.62 4.63 3.00
CA ASN A 138 8.46 5.85 2.19
C ASN A 138 9.61 6.83 2.50
N LEU A 139 9.81 7.19 3.77
CA LEU A 139 10.79 8.22 4.12
C LEU A 139 12.25 7.85 3.80
N LEU A 140 12.67 6.61 4.06
CA LEU A 140 14.07 6.20 3.87
C LEU A 140 14.43 6.01 2.39
N SER A 141 13.51 5.54 1.55
CA SER A 141 13.77 5.38 0.12
C SER A 141 14.06 6.73 -0.55
N TRP A 142 13.32 7.79 -0.21
CA TRP A 142 13.63 9.15 -0.66
C TRP A 142 14.94 9.68 -0.07
N ARG A 143 15.15 9.58 1.26
CA ARG A 143 16.37 10.06 1.93
C ARG A 143 17.66 9.37 1.42
N GLN A 144 17.56 8.15 0.89
CA GLN A 144 18.68 7.40 0.29
C GLN A 144 18.89 7.69 -1.21
N SER A 145 17.88 8.25 -1.89
CA SER A 145 17.90 8.57 -3.33
C SER A 145 18.79 9.78 -3.70
N LEU A 146 18.90 10.09 -4.99
CA LEU A 146 19.58 11.30 -5.48
C LEU A 146 18.76 12.60 -5.34
N ALA A 147 17.50 12.51 -4.88
CA ALA A 147 16.66 13.69 -4.67
C ALA A 147 16.99 14.43 -3.36
N ASP A 148 16.67 15.72 -3.29
CA ASP A 148 16.64 16.45 -2.03
C ASP A 148 15.27 16.20 -1.36
N VAL A 149 15.26 15.97 -0.04
CA VAL A 149 14.04 15.64 0.72
C VAL A 149 13.70 16.78 1.67
N VAL A 150 12.43 17.21 1.64
CA VAL A 150 11.90 18.32 2.43
C VAL A 150 10.77 17.80 3.32
N GLU A 151 11.05 17.69 4.61
CA GLU A 151 10.10 17.22 5.61
C GLU A 151 9.17 18.37 6.04
N ILE A 152 7.86 18.18 5.84
CA ILE A 152 6.82 19.13 6.27
C ILE A 152 6.38 18.77 7.69
N GLY A 153 6.48 19.74 8.59
CA GLY A 153 6.07 19.58 9.99
C GLY A 153 4.55 19.52 10.19
N VAL A 154 4.16 19.32 11.46
CA VAL A 154 2.76 19.43 11.87
C VAL A 154 2.34 20.89 12.17
N ASP A 155 1.05 21.16 12.05
CA ASP A 155 0.40 22.36 12.57
C ASP A 155 0.01 22.22 14.06
N ALA A 156 -0.81 23.14 14.56
CA ALA A 156 -1.26 23.17 15.96
C ALA A 156 -2.27 22.05 16.32
N ASP A 157 -2.95 21.47 15.32
CA ASP A 157 -3.92 20.38 15.49
C ASP A 157 -3.28 19.01 15.27
N GLY A 158 -1.99 18.96 14.92
CA GLY A 158 -1.23 17.73 14.65
C GLY A 158 -1.36 17.22 13.21
N LEU A 159 -1.99 17.98 12.32
CA LEU A 159 -2.11 17.68 10.90
C LEU A 159 -0.90 18.24 10.14
N ILE A 160 -0.74 17.92 8.86
CA ILE A 160 0.36 18.44 8.02
C ILE A 160 0.19 19.96 7.84
N ASP A 161 1.20 20.78 8.19
CA ASP A 161 1.13 22.24 7.98
C ASP A 161 1.09 22.56 6.47
N ILE A 162 -0.12 22.74 5.95
CA ILE A 162 -0.40 23.11 4.55
C ILE A 162 0.24 24.47 4.21
N ALA A 163 0.41 25.37 5.18
CA ALA A 163 1.11 26.62 4.96
C ALA A 163 2.64 26.41 4.90
N ALA A 164 3.22 25.47 5.64
CA ALA A 164 4.62 25.04 5.45
C ALA A 164 4.82 24.40 4.08
N LEU A 165 3.93 23.50 3.67
CA LEU A 165 3.96 22.90 2.33
C LEU A 165 3.92 23.97 1.23
N ARG A 166 3.02 24.97 1.34
CA ARG A 166 2.97 26.11 0.40
C ARG A 166 4.24 26.97 0.43
N ARG A 167 4.80 27.26 1.61
CA ARG A 167 6.07 28.01 1.76
C ARG A 167 7.23 27.25 1.10
N ALA A 168 7.30 25.94 1.30
CA ALA A 168 8.35 25.07 0.77
C ALA A 168 8.25 24.92 -0.76
N LEU A 169 7.05 24.63 -1.30
CA LEU A 169 6.79 24.57 -2.75
C LEU A 169 7.03 25.90 -3.47
N SER A 170 6.96 27.03 -2.75
CA SER A 170 7.25 28.36 -3.28
C SER A 170 8.72 28.78 -3.12
N SER A 171 9.60 27.91 -2.62
CA SER A 171 11.01 28.26 -2.39
C SER A 171 11.73 28.57 -3.71
N PRO A 172 12.43 29.71 -3.84
CA PRO A 172 13.27 30.00 -5.01
C PRO A 172 14.36 28.94 -5.28
N GLU A 173 14.75 28.18 -4.25
CA GLU A 173 15.72 27.07 -4.29
C GLU A 173 15.23 25.88 -5.14
N TYR A 174 13.92 25.67 -5.22
CA TYR A 174 13.31 24.54 -5.93
C TYR A 174 12.73 24.93 -7.30
N LYS A 175 12.93 26.19 -7.71
CA LYS A 175 12.45 26.71 -8.98
C LYS A 175 13.08 25.97 -10.17
N ASN A 176 12.25 25.64 -11.16
CA ASN A 176 12.59 24.84 -12.36
C ASN A 176 13.01 23.38 -12.09
N ARG A 177 12.91 22.88 -10.86
CA ARG A 177 13.24 21.50 -10.50
C ARG A 177 11.98 20.62 -10.50
N PRO A 178 12.05 19.32 -10.85
CA PRO A 178 10.91 18.43 -10.76
C PRO A 178 10.56 18.16 -9.29
N MET A 179 9.27 18.25 -8.96
CA MET A 179 8.76 18.19 -7.59
C MET A 179 7.74 17.07 -7.41
N LEU A 180 7.82 16.36 -6.29
CA LEU A 180 6.86 15.32 -5.89
C LEU A 180 6.49 15.49 -4.42
N GLY A 181 5.20 15.45 -4.09
CA GLY A 181 4.75 15.15 -2.73
C GLY A 181 4.55 13.64 -2.58
N SER A 182 5.16 13.03 -1.56
CA SER A 182 4.96 11.60 -1.22
C SER A 182 4.49 11.49 0.22
N PHE A 183 3.18 11.42 0.43
CA PHE A 183 2.54 11.57 1.74
C PHE A 183 1.72 10.34 2.15
N SER A 184 1.76 9.97 3.42
CA SER A 184 0.88 8.92 3.98
C SER A 184 -0.56 9.43 4.04
N ALA A 185 -1.50 8.67 3.47
CA ALA A 185 -2.94 9.00 3.48
C ALA A 185 -3.56 8.81 4.87
N CYS A 186 -2.98 7.96 5.70
CA CYS A 186 -3.26 7.80 7.12
C CYS A 186 -1.96 7.45 7.86
N SER A 187 -1.77 7.91 9.10
CA SER A 187 -0.66 7.44 9.94
C SER A 187 -0.97 6.06 10.53
N ASN A 188 -0.08 5.09 10.30
CA ASN A 188 -0.18 3.76 10.91
C ASN A 188 0.11 3.73 12.43
N VAL A 189 0.54 4.86 13.02
CA VAL A 189 0.84 4.99 14.45
C VAL A 189 -0.28 5.73 15.20
N THR A 190 -0.81 6.83 14.62
CA THR A 190 -1.78 7.69 15.31
C THR A 190 -3.21 7.59 14.77
N GLY A 191 -3.42 6.97 13.61
CA GLY A 191 -4.72 6.97 12.92
C GLY A 191 -5.13 8.33 12.35
N ILE A 192 -4.23 9.32 12.34
CA ILE A 192 -4.48 10.63 11.73
C ILE A 192 -4.66 10.46 10.21
N MET A 193 -5.84 10.84 9.70
CA MET A 193 -6.15 10.82 8.28
C MET A 193 -5.74 12.13 7.61
N THR A 194 -5.05 12.03 6.48
CA THR A 194 -4.59 13.16 5.66
C THR A 194 -5.69 13.58 4.68
N ASP A 195 -5.97 14.88 4.51
CA ASP A 195 -6.73 15.34 3.33
C ASP A 195 -5.83 15.30 2.08
N THR A 196 -5.79 14.12 1.47
CA THR A 196 -5.10 13.86 0.21
C THR A 196 -5.61 14.72 -0.95
N ARG A 197 -6.86 15.21 -0.91
CA ARG A 197 -7.41 16.10 -1.95
C ARG A 197 -6.94 17.54 -1.77
N GLU A 198 -6.78 18.02 -0.53
CA GLU A 198 -6.12 19.30 -0.29
C GLU A 198 -4.65 19.23 -0.67
N ILE A 199 -3.89 18.25 -0.17
CA ILE A 199 -2.46 18.13 -0.48
C ILE A 199 -2.22 17.98 -1.99
N ALA A 200 -3.01 17.16 -2.71
CA ALA A 200 -2.91 17.07 -4.16
C ALA A 200 -3.20 18.40 -4.85
N ARG A 201 -4.20 19.16 -4.39
CA ARG A 201 -4.52 20.49 -4.94
C ARG A 201 -3.38 21.48 -4.68
N VAL A 202 -2.76 21.43 -3.50
CA VAL A 202 -1.60 22.28 -3.14
C VAL A 202 -0.40 21.94 -4.03
N LEU A 203 -0.08 20.65 -4.21
CA LEU A 203 1.04 20.19 -5.05
C LEU A 203 0.85 20.60 -6.52
N HIS A 204 -0.29 20.25 -7.11
CA HIS A 204 -0.57 20.58 -8.52
C HIS A 204 -0.63 22.10 -8.78
N GLN A 205 -1.02 22.92 -7.80
CA GLN A 205 -0.97 24.39 -7.89
C GLN A 205 0.45 24.94 -8.08
N HIS A 206 1.49 24.21 -7.70
CA HIS A 206 2.90 24.59 -7.86
C HIS A 206 3.63 23.74 -8.91
N GLY A 207 2.89 22.94 -9.71
CA GLY A 207 3.46 22.04 -10.72
C GLY A 207 4.13 20.78 -10.16
N ALA A 208 3.94 20.47 -8.88
CA ALA A 208 4.43 19.25 -8.27
C ALA A 208 3.46 18.08 -8.49
N TYR A 209 4.01 16.88 -8.68
CA TYR A 209 3.25 15.63 -8.68
C TYR A 209 2.80 15.25 -7.28
N ALA A 210 1.80 14.36 -7.16
CA ALA A 210 1.32 13.83 -5.89
C ALA A 210 1.29 12.29 -5.89
N CYS A 211 1.90 11.69 -4.89
CA CYS A 211 1.86 10.27 -4.55
C CYS A 211 1.35 10.12 -3.11
N PHE A 212 0.54 9.10 -2.85
CA PHE A 212 -0.02 8.84 -1.52
C PHE A 212 0.10 7.37 -1.13
N ASP A 213 0.63 7.11 0.06
CA ASP A 213 0.66 5.77 0.65
C ASP A 213 -0.68 5.48 1.35
N PHE A 214 -1.40 4.47 0.86
CA PHE A 214 -2.70 4.02 1.37
C PHE A 214 -2.61 2.68 2.16
N ALA A 215 -1.41 2.26 2.60
CA ALA A 215 -1.24 1.04 3.37
C ALA A 215 -1.93 1.06 4.75
N ALA A 216 -2.13 2.25 5.34
CA ALA A 216 -2.77 2.43 6.63
C ALA A 216 -4.23 2.92 6.49
N ARG A 217 -5.09 2.49 7.42
CA ARG A 217 -6.51 2.84 7.49
C ARG A 217 -7.07 2.64 8.89
#